data_AF-A0A4Q5R9F8-F1
#
_entry.id   AF-A0A4Q5R9F8-F1
#
_cell.length_a   1.000
_cell.length_b   1.000
_cell.length_c   1.000
_cell.angle_alpha   90.00
_cell.angle_beta   90.00
_cell.angle_gamma   90.00
#
_symmetry.space_group_name_H-M   'P 1'
#
loop_
_entity.id
_entity.type
_entity.pdbx_description
1 polymer ?
#
loop_
_entity_poly.entity_id
_entity_poly.type
_entity_poly.pdbx_seq_one_letter_code
_entity_poly.pdbx_strand_id
1 'polypeptide(L)' 'TAHLPSLRSTDVVHVAGDASTVGAVEVLAATTGARCHPILIDAGI' A
#
# COMPACT_ATOMS: atom_id res chain seq x y z
N THR A 1 3.37 4.60 14.13
CA THR A 1 3.21 5.44 12.93
C THR A 1 4.31 5.11 11.95
N ALA A 2 3.98 4.61 10.76
CA ALA A 2 4.98 4.35 9.73
C ALA A 2 5.37 5.70 9.09
N HIS A 3 6.61 6.13 9.30
CA HIS A 3 7.16 7.31 8.63
C HIS A 3 7.69 6.88 7.26
N LEU A 4 6.80 6.77 6.27
CA LEU A 4 7.25 6.71 4.88
C LEU A 4 7.64 8.14 4.47
N PRO A 5 8.91 8.41 4.08
CA PRO A 5 9.30 9.70 3.55
C PRO A 5 8.41 10.03 2.34
N SER A 6 7.97 11.29 2.27
CA SER A 6 7.02 11.88 1.33
C SER A 6 6.76 11.05 0.07
N LEU A 7 5.78 10.14 0.13
CA LEU A 7 5.34 9.36 -1.02
C LEU A 7 4.97 10.33 -2.15
N ARG A 8 5.58 10.18 -3.31
CA ARG A 8 5.36 11.00 -4.50
C ARG A 8 4.42 10.26 -5.45
N SER A 9 3.71 11.01 -6.28
CA SER A 9 2.85 10.42 -7.33
C SER A 9 3.62 9.55 -8.34
N THR A 10 4.94 9.75 -8.45
CA THR A 10 5.82 8.92 -9.29
C THR A 10 6.21 7.60 -8.65
N ASP A 11 5.96 7.42 -7.36
CA ASP A 11 6.41 6.23 -6.63
C ASP A 11 5.49 5.03 -6.90
N VAL A 12 6.09 3.84 -6.80
CA VAL A 12 5.40 2.56 -6.94
C VAL A 12 5.45 1.83 -5.60
N VAL A 13 4.27 1.51 -5.07
CA VAL A 13 4.12 0.83 -3.78
C VAL A 13 3.70 -0.61 -4.02
N HIS A 14 4.54 -1.54 -3.58
CA HIS A 14 4.20 -2.96 -3.52
C HIS A 14 3.81 -3.28 -2.08
N VAL A 15 2.57 -3.71 -1.88
CA VAL A 15 2.07 -4.11 -0.57
C VAL A 15 1.65 -5.57 -0.61
N ALA A 16 2.13 -6.35 0.34
CA ALA A 16 1.73 -7.74 0.49
C ALA A 16 1.26 -7.96 1.92
N GLY A 17 0.04 -8.45 2.09
CA GLY A 17 -0.55 -8.64 3.42
C GLY A 17 -2.04 -8.94 3.36
N ASP A 18 -2.66 -8.93 4.54
CA ASP A 18 -4.09 -9.08 4.69
C ASP A 18 -4.88 -7.91 4.08
N ALA A 19 -6.17 -8.10 3.85
CA ALA A 19 -7.03 -7.09 3.25
C ALA A 19 -7.05 -5.76 4.02
N SER A 20 -6.85 -5.79 5.34
CA SER A 20 -6.81 -4.57 6.16
C SER A 20 -5.52 -3.79 5.91
N THR A 21 -4.37 -4.47 5.89
CA THR A 21 -3.07 -3.87 5.59
C THR A 21 -3.00 -3.32 4.17
N VAL A 22 -3.47 -4.11 3.19
CA VAL A 22 -3.51 -3.71 1.79
C VAL A 22 -4.40 -2.48 1.60
N GLY A 23 -5.61 -2.49 2.17
CA GLY A 23 -6.53 -1.35 2.07
C GLY A 23 -5.97 -0.07 2.67
N ALA A 24 -5.27 -0.15 3.81
CA ALA A 24 -4.63 1.02 4.41
C ALA A 24 -3.54 1.63 3.51
N VAL A 25 -2.75 0.78 2.84
CA VAL A 25 -1.68 1.22 1.94
C VAL A 25 -2.24 1.76 0.61
N GLU A 26 -3.31 1.18 0.08
CA GLU A 26 -4.00 1.71 -1.10
C GLU A 26 -4.52 3.13 -0.86
N VAL A 27 -5.15 3.38 0.30
CA VAL A 27 -5.61 4.72 0.68
C VAL A 27 -4.43 5.69 0.77
N LEU A 28 -3.32 5.28 1.38
CA LEU A 28 -2.12 6.11 1.46
C LEU A 28 -1.55 6.44 0.07
N ALA A 29 -1.44 5.45 -0.82
CA ALA A 29 -0.97 5.66 -2.19
C ALA A 29 -1.93 6.56 -2.98
N ALA A 30 -3.24 6.40 -2.81
CA ALA A 30 -4.26 7.23 -3.44
C ALA A 30 -4.16 8.70 -3.02
N THR A 31 -3.92 8.98 -1.73
CA THR A 31 -3.77 10.38 -1.23
C THR A 31 -2.57 11.12 -1.84
N THR A 32 -1.60 10.39 -2.39
CA THR A 32 -0.38 10.95 -2.98
C THR A 32 -0.30 10.75 -4.49
N GLY A 33 -1.29 10.07 -5.09
CA GLY A 33 -1.33 9.75 -6.52
C GLY A 33 -0.30 8.71 -6.96
N ALA A 34 0.22 7.90 -6.03
CA ALA A 34 1.20 6.86 -6.32
C ALA A 34 0.55 5.59 -6.88
N ARG A 35 1.31 4.79 -7.65
CA ARG A 35 0.81 3.52 -8.18
C ARG A 35 0.94 2.43 -7.12
N CYS A 36 -0.19 1.87 -6.69
CA CYS A 36 -0.22 0.76 -5.75
C CYS A 36 -0.40 -0.57 -6.49
N HIS A 37 0.41 -1.56 -6.11
CA HIS A 37 0.35 -2.94 -6.60
C HIS A 37 0.11 -3.87 -5.40
N PRO A 38 -1.16 -4.10 -5.04
CA PRO A 38 -1.49 -4.95 -3.93
C PRO A 38 -1.35 -6.43 -4.26
N ILE A 39 -0.78 -7.18 -3.32
CA ILE A 39 -0.70 -8.63 -3.31
C ILE A 39 -1.44 -9.10 -2.07
N LEU A 40 -2.68 -9.54 -2.24
CA LEU A 40 -3.44 -10.13 -1.14
C LEU A 40 -2.80 -11.47 -0.79
N ILE A 41 -2.21 -11.53 0.40
CA ILE A 41 -1.80 -12.79 0.99
C ILE A 41 -3.01 -13.29 1.76
N ASP A 42 -3.72 -14.24 1.17
CA ASP A 42 -4.75 -14.98 1.89
C ASP A 42 -4.07 -15.65 3.09
N ALA A 43 -4.48 -15.26 4.30
CA ALA A 43 -4.05 -15.90 5.53
C ALA A 43 -4.78 -17.25 5.67
N GLY A 44 -4.59 -18.10 4.67
CA GLY A 44 -5.15 -19.44 4.56
C GLY A 44 -4.03 -20.46 4.52
N ILE A 45 -3.23 -20.53 5.59
CA ILE A 45 -2.66 -21.73 6.26
C ILE A 45 -1.73 -21.32 7.41
#